data_AF-A0A949JJY4-F1
#
_entry.id   AF-A0A949JJY4-F1
#
_cell.length_a   1.000
_cell.length_b   1.000
_cell.length_c   1.000
_cell.angle_alpha   90.00
_cell.angle_beta   90.00
_cell.angle_gamma   90.00
#
_symmetry.space_group_name_H-M   'P 1'
#
loop_
_entity.id
_entity.type
_entity.pdbx_description
1 polymer ?
#
loop_
_entity_poly.entity_id
_entity_poly.type
_entity_poly.pdbx_seq_one_letter_code
_entity_poly.pdbx_strand_id
1 'polypeptide(L)'
;MEGNSLTARLSRIDSQDSRELDRVCEEVAHSLKAAGTPPPFRLTSADFATDPFLICADRYWRLRFLELPSVRTAAECARWLYEHAEESDASGLPFRVEIEEKWALGYAFITRDSVESPTEISEATAELLGSRDISCFATLYQAGKLRANFRFEELREFLESSLLAQAAGSRRTGPLFTALRAFAAYGSRRVTAEHAADLLDHAWYSPHRTTHTVDLCLGALAAAAPFEGQGPLLRDRAQEAATDHPEHHIFVYRLAHGLRLCGEFDEALQAADLALALLPATGSRGSHQQLQEQYLGLRERILEARTRAAEDARQLARLERLDRKYRAVEARLDSATFGLLGMVTLIITAVTFALGSFQFAGGGDLSVGSRLLLICALGVVMLAFSGLLVFGVHRLLRYRRPPGEEDTGPGDGGDDDAPGPHRT
;
A
#
# COMPACT_ATOMS: atom_id res chain seq x y z
N MET A 1 15.60 -50.17 18.04
CA MET A 1 17.02 -49.75 18.14
C MET A 1 17.36 -48.57 17.22
N GLU A 2 16.59 -48.31 16.15
CA GLU A 2 16.87 -47.20 15.22
C GLU A 2 16.63 -45.79 15.80
N GLY A 3 15.57 -45.59 16.61
CA GLY A 3 15.25 -44.27 17.20
C GLY A 3 16.38 -43.64 18.03
N ASN A 4 17.03 -44.43 18.90
CA ASN A 4 18.16 -43.94 19.72
C ASN A 4 19.38 -43.56 18.86
N SER A 5 19.57 -44.22 17.71
CA SER A 5 20.65 -43.89 16.78
C SER A 5 20.40 -42.57 16.04
N LEU A 6 19.13 -42.26 15.72
CA LEU A 6 18.76 -41.01 15.06
C LEU A 6 18.86 -39.81 16.01
N THR A 7 18.37 -39.94 17.24
CA THR A 7 18.53 -38.91 18.28
C THR A 7 20.00 -38.61 18.57
N ALA A 8 20.83 -39.65 18.74
CA ALA A 8 22.26 -39.49 18.95
C ALA A 8 22.98 -38.83 17.76
N ARG A 9 22.47 -39.02 16.54
CA ARG A 9 22.98 -38.37 15.33
C ARG A 9 22.64 -36.88 15.31
N LEU A 10 21.39 -36.52 15.59
CA LEU A 10 20.95 -35.11 15.65
C LEU A 10 21.69 -34.33 16.75
N SER A 11 21.91 -34.93 17.92
CA SER A 11 22.63 -34.29 19.03
C SER A 11 24.12 -34.02 18.78
N ARG A 12 24.71 -34.59 17.73
CA ARG A 12 26.15 -34.43 17.40
C ARG A 12 26.40 -33.39 16.31
N ILE A 13 25.35 -32.82 15.72
CA ILE A 13 25.47 -31.83 14.65
C ILE A 13 25.97 -30.53 15.25
N ASP A 14 26.97 -29.93 14.62
CA ASP A 14 27.35 -28.55 14.91
C ASP A 14 26.31 -27.61 14.31
N SER A 15 25.57 -26.89 15.15
CA SER A 15 24.53 -25.96 14.72
C SER A 15 25.08 -24.74 13.98
N GLN A 16 26.41 -24.52 14.00
CA GLN A 16 27.09 -23.48 13.22
C GLN A 16 27.24 -23.87 11.73
N ASP A 17 27.25 -25.17 11.39
CA ASP A 17 27.26 -25.63 10.00
C ASP A 17 25.84 -25.86 9.49
N SER A 18 25.22 -24.77 9.02
CA SER A 18 23.85 -24.79 8.50
C SER A 18 23.63 -25.76 7.34
N ARG A 19 24.67 -26.03 6.52
CA ARG A 19 24.56 -26.96 5.38
C ARG A 19 24.57 -28.41 5.85
N GLU A 20 25.43 -28.74 6.81
CA GLU A 20 25.42 -30.06 7.43
C GLU A 20 24.11 -30.31 8.18
N LEU A 21 23.64 -29.33 8.96
CA LEU A 21 22.37 -29.37 9.67
C LEU A 21 21.20 -29.67 8.72
N ASP A 22 21.05 -28.87 7.66
CA ASP A 22 20.01 -29.07 6.64
C ASP A 22 20.06 -30.48 6.04
N ARG A 23 21.26 -30.94 5.63
CA ARG A 23 21.44 -32.26 5.01
C ARG A 23 21.04 -33.39 5.97
N VAL A 24 21.50 -33.34 7.21
CA VAL A 24 21.25 -34.42 8.18
C VAL A 24 19.78 -34.44 8.59
N CYS A 25 19.16 -33.29 8.86
CA CYS A 25 17.73 -33.22 9.17
C CYS A 25 16.87 -33.77 8.02
N GLU A 26 17.21 -33.48 6.76
CA GLU A 26 16.51 -34.01 5.58
C GLU A 26 16.64 -35.54 5.49
N GLU A 27 17.85 -36.08 5.63
CA GLU A 27 18.10 -37.53 5.61
C GLU A 27 17.36 -38.28 6.73
N VAL A 28 17.36 -37.72 7.95
CA VAL A 28 16.66 -38.31 9.10
C VAL A 28 15.15 -38.25 8.90
N ALA A 29 14.60 -37.12 8.45
CA ALA A 29 13.18 -36.96 8.15
C ALA A 29 12.70 -37.97 7.09
N HIS A 30 13.47 -38.15 6.00
CA HIS A 30 13.17 -39.15 4.99
C HIS A 30 13.20 -40.58 5.55
N SER A 31 14.19 -40.89 6.39
CA SER A 31 14.31 -42.22 7.02
C SER A 31 13.11 -42.52 7.93
N LEU A 32 12.71 -41.55 8.76
CA LEU A 32 11.54 -41.65 9.63
C LEU A 32 10.25 -41.82 8.82
N LYS A 33 10.08 -41.03 7.75
CA LYS A 33 8.92 -41.15 6.86
C LYS A 33 8.86 -42.51 6.18
N ALA A 34 9.98 -43.00 5.64
CA ALA A 34 10.05 -44.31 4.98
C ALA A 34 9.71 -45.47 5.95
N ALA A 35 10.09 -45.32 7.23
CA ALA A 35 9.74 -46.25 8.30
C ALA A 35 8.30 -46.08 8.83
N GLY A 36 7.53 -45.11 8.33
CA GLY A 36 6.17 -44.81 8.80
C GLY A 36 6.10 -44.37 10.28
N THR A 37 7.22 -43.92 10.85
CA THR A 37 7.34 -43.64 12.28
C THR A 37 7.51 -42.13 12.51
N PRO A 38 6.66 -41.49 13.33
CA PRO A 38 6.82 -40.07 13.66
C PRO A 38 8.11 -39.82 14.46
N PRO A 39 8.62 -38.57 14.50
CA PRO A 39 9.86 -38.28 15.20
C PRO A 39 9.75 -38.62 16.71
N PRO A 40 10.69 -39.38 17.29
CA PRO A 40 10.57 -39.92 18.64
C PRO A 40 11.13 -39.01 19.74
N PHE A 41 11.46 -37.76 19.42
CA PHE A 41 12.14 -36.82 20.30
C PHE A 41 11.25 -35.64 20.68
N ARG A 42 11.61 -34.96 21.77
CA ARG A 42 10.91 -33.76 22.25
C ARG A 42 11.47 -32.50 21.62
N LEU A 43 10.62 -31.49 21.50
CA LEU A 43 10.97 -30.14 21.09
C LEU A 43 11.12 -29.26 22.33
N THR A 44 12.23 -28.52 22.39
CA THR A 44 12.59 -27.68 23.55
C THR A 44 12.77 -26.21 23.18
N SER A 45 12.61 -25.85 21.91
CA SER A 45 12.73 -24.47 21.43
C SER A 45 11.83 -24.25 20.20
N ALA A 46 11.61 -22.98 19.85
CA ALA A 46 11.07 -22.56 18.55
C ALA A 46 12.17 -22.01 17.61
N ASP A 47 13.43 -22.42 17.78
CA ASP A 47 14.52 -21.97 16.91
C ASP A 47 14.58 -22.76 15.60
N PHE A 48 13.91 -22.24 14.58
CA PHE A 48 13.88 -22.82 13.24
C PHE A 48 15.20 -22.69 12.45
N ALA A 49 16.20 -21.98 12.97
CA ALA A 49 17.50 -21.79 12.33
C ALA A 49 18.54 -22.78 12.85
N THR A 50 18.52 -23.09 14.15
CA THR A 50 19.61 -23.85 14.77
C THR A 50 19.18 -25.12 15.53
N ASP A 51 17.90 -25.31 15.86
CA ASP A 51 17.44 -26.51 16.58
C ASP A 51 17.29 -27.72 15.64
N PRO A 52 18.18 -28.73 15.73
CA PRO A 52 18.14 -29.89 14.83
C PRO A 52 16.89 -30.75 15.00
N PHE A 53 16.29 -30.78 16.20
CA PHE A 53 15.10 -31.56 16.48
C PHE A 53 13.88 -30.90 15.85
N LEU A 54 13.71 -29.59 16.06
CA LEU A 54 12.62 -28.83 15.45
C LEU A 54 12.71 -28.87 13.92
N ILE A 55 13.89 -28.62 13.35
CA ILE A 55 14.10 -28.63 11.90
C ILE A 55 13.81 -30.03 11.34
N CYS A 56 14.31 -31.10 11.97
CA CYS A 56 14.03 -32.47 11.52
C CYS A 56 12.52 -32.81 11.60
N ALA A 57 11.83 -32.41 12.67
CA ALA A 57 10.40 -32.63 12.81
C ALA A 57 9.60 -31.85 11.76
N ASP A 58 10.00 -30.60 11.48
CA ASP A 58 9.42 -29.77 10.42
C ASP A 58 9.55 -30.46 9.05
N ARG A 59 10.73 -30.97 8.71
CA ARG A 59 10.95 -31.70 7.45
C ARG A 59 10.11 -32.98 7.38
N TYR A 60 10.02 -33.75 8.46
CA TYR A 60 9.19 -34.95 8.50
C TYR A 60 7.72 -34.62 8.23
N TRP A 61 7.15 -33.66 8.96
CA TRP A 61 5.75 -33.28 8.81
C TRP A 61 5.49 -32.66 7.45
N ARG A 62 6.39 -31.83 6.93
CA ARG A 62 6.33 -31.34 5.56
C ARG A 62 6.22 -32.48 4.54
N LEU A 63 7.06 -33.51 4.65
CA LEU A 63 7.00 -34.66 3.74
C LEU A 63 5.69 -35.44 3.86
N ARG A 64 5.09 -35.51 5.05
CA ARG A 64 3.76 -36.11 5.28
C ARG A 64 2.65 -35.28 4.62
N PHE A 65 2.66 -33.96 4.81
CA PHE A 65 1.70 -33.06 4.17
C PHE A 65 1.80 -33.09 2.64
N LEU A 66 3.01 -33.16 2.07
CA LEU A 66 3.18 -33.25 0.61
C LEU A 66 2.65 -34.57 0.02
N GLU A 67 2.56 -35.63 0.82
CA GLU A 67 1.99 -36.91 0.38
C GLU A 67 0.48 -36.97 0.59
N LEU A 68 -0.01 -36.50 1.72
CA LEU A 68 -1.43 -36.51 2.07
C LEU A 68 -1.86 -35.16 2.67
N PRO A 69 -2.14 -34.15 1.83
CA PRO A 69 -2.37 -32.79 2.30
C PRO A 69 -3.80 -32.58 2.82
N SER A 70 -4.13 -33.17 3.97
CA SER A 70 -5.47 -33.20 4.56
C SER A 70 -5.55 -32.61 5.97
N VAL A 71 -6.75 -32.20 6.41
CA VAL A 71 -7.06 -31.81 7.79
C VAL A 71 -6.80 -32.95 8.77
N ARG A 72 -7.01 -34.21 8.37
CA ARG A 72 -6.63 -35.37 9.18
C ARG A 72 -5.12 -35.42 9.45
N THR A 73 -4.30 -35.18 8.42
CA THR A 73 -2.84 -35.07 8.58
C THR A 73 -2.46 -33.88 9.45
N ALA A 74 -3.16 -32.75 9.33
CA ALA A 74 -2.98 -31.61 10.23
C ALA A 74 -3.28 -31.94 11.68
N ALA A 75 -4.34 -32.71 11.93
CA ALA A 75 -4.67 -33.16 13.27
C ALA A 75 -3.68 -34.17 13.86
N GLU A 76 -3.15 -35.08 13.05
CA GLU A 76 -2.04 -35.96 13.45
C GLU A 76 -0.80 -35.16 13.83
N CYS A 77 -0.44 -34.18 13.00
CA CYS A 77 0.68 -33.26 13.25
C CYS A 77 0.48 -32.49 14.56
N ALA A 78 -0.71 -31.93 14.76
CA ALA A 78 -1.06 -31.22 15.98
C ALA A 78 -0.93 -32.14 17.20
N ARG A 79 -1.57 -33.33 17.17
CA ARG A 79 -1.51 -34.28 18.29
C ARG A 79 -0.06 -34.62 18.65
N TRP A 80 0.78 -34.90 17.67
CA TRP A 80 2.19 -35.15 17.90
C TRP A 80 2.90 -33.93 18.52
N LEU A 81 2.66 -32.72 18.00
CA LEU A 81 3.23 -31.50 18.54
C LEU A 81 2.85 -31.28 20.02
N TYR A 82 1.58 -31.49 20.38
CA TYR A 82 1.12 -31.35 21.77
C TYR A 82 1.71 -32.41 22.72
N GLU A 83 2.03 -33.60 22.21
CA GLU A 83 2.67 -34.66 22.98
C GLU A 83 4.19 -34.45 23.14
N HIS A 84 4.83 -33.76 22.19
CA HIS A 84 6.29 -33.67 22.08
C HIS A 84 6.87 -32.27 22.34
N ALA A 85 6.04 -31.23 22.44
CA ALA A 85 6.47 -29.87 22.78
C ALA A 85 5.83 -29.39 24.10
N GLU A 86 6.67 -28.83 24.97
CA GLU A 86 6.21 -28.13 26.17
C GLU A 86 5.46 -26.85 25.81
N GLU A 87 4.57 -26.39 26.67
CA GLU A 87 3.75 -25.19 26.39
C GLU A 87 4.60 -23.91 26.36
N SER A 88 5.57 -23.82 27.26
CA SER A 88 6.51 -22.71 27.38
C SER A 88 7.95 -23.21 27.51
N ASP A 89 8.91 -22.36 27.15
CA ASP A 89 10.32 -22.67 27.29
C ASP A 89 10.78 -22.45 28.74
N ALA A 90 12.08 -22.65 29.01
CA ALA A 90 12.66 -22.43 30.34
C ALA A 90 12.52 -20.98 30.84
N SER A 91 12.24 -20.02 29.96
CA SER A 91 12.01 -18.61 30.29
C SER A 91 10.52 -18.25 30.49
N GLY A 92 9.62 -19.22 30.29
CA GLY A 92 8.18 -19.04 30.39
C GLY A 92 7.51 -18.52 29.11
N LEU A 93 8.28 -18.34 28.02
CA LEU A 93 7.74 -17.89 26.74
C LEU A 93 7.01 -19.03 26.02
N PRO A 94 5.80 -18.80 25.49
CA PRO A 94 4.97 -19.84 24.89
C PRO A 94 5.47 -20.25 23.49
N PHE A 95 6.56 -21.01 23.41
CA PHE A 95 7.19 -21.36 22.12
C PHE A 95 6.37 -22.36 21.29
N ARG A 96 5.50 -23.18 21.93
CA ARG A 96 4.63 -24.10 21.18
C ARG A 96 3.66 -23.37 20.26
N VAL A 97 3.15 -22.20 20.67
CA VAL A 97 2.25 -21.38 19.86
C VAL A 97 2.97 -20.92 18.58
N GLU A 98 4.23 -20.51 18.68
CA GLU A 98 5.04 -20.13 17.52
C GLU A 98 5.19 -21.30 16.54
N ILE A 99 5.48 -22.51 17.03
CA ILE A 99 5.57 -23.71 16.19
C ILE A 99 4.21 -24.03 15.55
N GLU A 100 3.13 -24.03 16.34
CA GLU A 100 1.75 -24.27 15.87
C GLU A 100 1.38 -23.34 14.72
N GLU A 101 1.55 -22.03 14.90
CA GLU A 101 1.18 -21.03 13.91
C GLU A 101 2.04 -21.14 12.64
N LYS A 102 3.37 -21.29 12.81
CA LYS A 102 4.30 -21.43 11.70
C LYS A 102 4.04 -22.68 10.88
N TRP A 103 3.83 -23.82 11.54
CA TRP A 103 3.55 -25.09 10.89
C TRP A 103 2.18 -25.08 10.21
N ALA A 104 1.12 -24.70 10.92
CA ALA A 104 -0.23 -24.70 10.34
C ALA A 104 -0.29 -23.81 9.08
N LEU A 105 0.20 -22.57 9.16
CA LEU A 105 0.16 -21.64 8.02
C LEU A 105 1.19 -21.97 6.94
N GLY A 106 2.38 -22.44 7.33
CA GLY A 106 3.45 -22.83 6.40
C GLY A 106 3.08 -24.06 5.57
N TYR A 107 2.59 -25.12 6.22
CA TYR A 107 2.12 -26.32 5.53
C TYR A 107 0.90 -26.04 4.65
N ALA A 108 0.00 -25.17 5.11
CA ALA A 108 -1.13 -24.73 4.30
C ALA A 108 -0.69 -24.01 3.02
N PHE A 109 0.35 -23.18 3.07
CA PHE A 109 0.86 -22.47 1.90
C PHE A 109 1.45 -23.42 0.85
N ILE A 110 2.22 -24.43 1.26
CA ILE A 110 2.86 -25.38 0.33
C ILE A 110 1.89 -26.44 -0.22
N THR A 111 0.74 -26.64 0.44
CA THR A 111 -0.33 -27.56 0.02
C THR A 111 -1.61 -26.83 -0.38
N ARG A 112 -1.47 -25.56 -0.80
CA ARG A 112 -2.61 -24.70 -1.11
C ARG A 112 -3.46 -25.23 -2.27
N ASP A 113 -2.90 -26.04 -3.14
CA ASP A 113 -3.60 -26.64 -4.29
C ASP A 113 -4.58 -27.77 -3.92
N SER A 114 -4.59 -28.24 -2.66
CA SER A 114 -5.47 -29.30 -2.17
C SER A 114 -6.46 -28.83 -1.11
N VAL A 115 -7.16 -27.71 -1.37
CA VAL A 115 -8.22 -27.22 -0.48
C VAL A 115 -9.31 -28.28 -0.34
N GLU A 116 -9.60 -28.71 0.89
CA GLU A 116 -10.65 -29.69 1.16
C GLU A 116 -12.05 -29.12 0.93
N SER A 117 -12.94 -29.97 0.45
CA SER A 117 -14.36 -29.67 0.28
C SER A 117 -15.10 -29.61 1.63
N PRO A 118 -16.29 -28.97 1.69
CA PRO A 118 -17.10 -28.93 2.91
C PRO A 118 -17.46 -30.32 3.46
N THR A 119 -17.63 -31.32 2.59
CA THR A 119 -17.92 -32.70 2.98
C THR A 119 -16.72 -33.35 3.66
N GLU A 120 -15.52 -33.24 3.07
CA GLU A 120 -14.27 -33.76 3.66
C GLU A 120 -13.97 -33.10 5.01
N ILE A 121 -14.16 -31.78 5.11
CA ILE A 121 -14.02 -31.04 6.38
C ILE A 121 -15.01 -31.58 7.42
N SER A 122 -16.26 -31.81 7.05
CA SER A 122 -17.29 -32.30 7.97
C SER A 122 -16.99 -33.71 8.47
N GLU A 123 -16.54 -34.61 7.58
CA GLU A 123 -16.11 -35.96 7.93
C GLU A 123 -14.91 -35.94 8.88
N ALA A 124 -13.88 -35.15 8.55
CA ALA A 124 -12.72 -35.00 9.42
C ALA A 124 -13.10 -34.39 10.78
N THR A 125 -14.00 -33.41 10.81
CA THR A 125 -14.42 -32.75 12.06
C THR A 125 -14.98 -33.74 13.06
N ALA A 126 -15.76 -34.75 12.63
CA ALA A 126 -16.33 -35.74 13.54
C ALA A 126 -15.26 -36.52 14.34
N GLU A 127 -14.09 -36.74 13.75
CA GLU A 127 -12.94 -37.43 14.39
C GLU A 127 -12.14 -36.51 15.31
N LEU A 128 -12.29 -35.19 15.17
CA LEU A 128 -11.53 -34.17 15.90
C LEU A 128 -12.30 -33.60 17.11
N LEU A 129 -13.60 -33.89 17.21
CA LEU A 129 -14.42 -33.47 18.34
C LEU A 129 -13.81 -34.00 19.66
N GLY A 130 -13.45 -33.07 20.55
CA GLY A 130 -12.91 -33.38 21.88
C GLY A 130 -11.58 -32.71 22.21
N SER A 131 -10.83 -32.21 21.21
CA SER A 131 -9.60 -31.43 21.44
C SER A 131 -9.66 -30.08 20.72
N ARG A 132 -9.82 -29.00 21.50
CA ARG A 132 -9.89 -27.62 21.00
C ARG A 132 -8.59 -27.20 20.31
N ASP A 133 -7.48 -27.65 20.86
CA ASP A 133 -6.11 -27.37 20.42
C ASP A 133 -5.81 -28.02 19.07
N ILE A 134 -6.13 -29.31 18.92
CA ILE A 134 -6.01 -30.01 17.63
C ILE A 134 -6.95 -29.38 16.59
N SER A 135 -8.17 -29.04 16.99
CA SER A 135 -9.14 -28.36 16.12
C SER A 135 -8.66 -26.97 15.69
N CYS A 136 -7.98 -26.24 16.57
CA CYS A 136 -7.37 -24.94 16.30
C CYS A 136 -6.30 -25.07 15.21
N PHE A 137 -5.31 -25.95 15.39
CA PHE A 137 -4.27 -26.21 14.39
C PHE A 137 -4.87 -26.59 13.02
N ALA A 138 -5.81 -27.55 13.01
CA ALA A 138 -6.50 -27.99 11.80
C ALA A 138 -7.29 -26.86 11.11
N THR A 139 -7.95 -26.01 11.89
CA THR A 139 -8.66 -24.82 11.38
C THR A 139 -7.69 -23.84 10.74
N LEU A 140 -6.56 -23.53 11.41
CA LEU A 140 -5.54 -22.63 10.89
C LEU A 140 -4.91 -23.17 9.59
N TYR A 141 -4.70 -24.48 9.50
CA TYR A 141 -4.22 -25.13 8.28
C TYR A 141 -5.20 -24.94 7.11
N GLN A 142 -6.48 -25.26 7.28
CA GLN A 142 -7.47 -25.10 6.21
C GLN A 142 -7.72 -23.63 5.86
N ALA A 143 -7.81 -22.75 6.87
CA ALA A 143 -7.91 -21.30 6.67
C ALA A 143 -6.68 -20.75 5.92
N GLY A 144 -5.48 -21.25 6.25
CA GLY A 144 -4.24 -20.90 5.56
C GLY A 144 -4.25 -21.26 4.08
N LYS A 145 -4.86 -22.39 3.69
CA LYS A 145 -5.00 -22.79 2.28
C LYS A 145 -5.94 -21.84 1.53
N LEU A 146 -7.08 -21.54 2.14
CA LEU A 146 -8.06 -20.59 1.57
C LEU A 146 -7.44 -19.20 1.42
N ARG A 147 -6.69 -18.73 2.43
CA ARG A 147 -5.90 -17.49 2.38
C ARG A 147 -4.90 -17.50 1.22
N ALA A 148 -4.09 -18.56 1.11
CA ALA A 148 -3.02 -18.65 0.11
C ALA A 148 -3.55 -18.66 -1.34
N ASN A 149 -4.82 -19.02 -1.55
CA ASN A 149 -5.50 -18.96 -2.84
C ASN A 149 -6.41 -17.74 -3.02
N PHE A 150 -6.37 -16.77 -2.09
CA PHE A 150 -7.23 -15.59 -2.12
C PHE A 150 -8.74 -15.93 -2.19
N ARG A 151 -9.15 -17.03 -1.57
CA ARG A 151 -10.54 -17.49 -1.50
C ARG A 151 -11.31 -16.76 -0.39
N PHE A 152 -11.46 -15.44 -0.53
CA PHE A 152 -11.92 -14.58 0.56
C PHE A 152 -13.31 -14.93 1.12
N GLU A 153 -14.31 -15.16 0.26
CA GLU A 153 -15.66 -15.52 0.70
C GLU A 153 -15.71 -16.89 1.36
N GLU A 154 -15.03 -17.87 0.78
CA GLU A 154 -14.96 -19.24 1.29
C GLU A 154 -14.20 -19.27 2.63
N LEU A 155 -13.14 -18.47 2.77
CA LEU A 155 -12.44 -18.27 4.04
C LEU A 155 -13.35 -17.67 5.10
N ARG A 156 -14.10 -16.61 4.76
CA ARG A 156 -15.05 -15.97 5.68
C ARG A 156 -16.11 -16.97 6.13
N GLU A 157 -16.76 -17.65 5.19
CA GLU A 157 -17.78 -18.66 5.49
C GLU A 157 -17.21 -19.78 6.35
N PHE A 158 -16.04 -20.32 6.01
CA PHE A 158 -15.36 -21.34 6.80
C PHE A 158 -15.11 -20.90 8.25
N LEU A 159 -14.55 -19.70 8.46
CA LEU A 159 -14.24 -19.19 9.80
C LEU A 159 -15.49 -18.89 10.64
N GLU A 160 -16.59 -18.48 9.99
CA GLU A 160 -17.84 -18.12 10.66
C GLU A 160 -18.71 -19.34 10.99
N SER A 161 -18.90 -20.25 10.03
CA SER A 161 -19.94 -21.28 10.09
C SER A 161 -19.43 -22.72 10.22
N SER A 162 -18.19 -23.03 9.83
CA SER A 162 -17.71 -24.42 9.84
C SER A 162 -17.66 -25.01 11.25
N LEU A 163 -18.11 -26.27 11.39
CA LEU A 163 -18.02 -27.00 12.65
C LEU A 163 -16.57 -27.16 13.12
N LEU A 164 -15.62 -27.32 12.19
CA LEU A 164 -14.19 -27.39 12.52
C LEU A 164 -13.72 -26.09 13.17
N ALA A 165 -14.06 -24.95 12.56
CA ALA A 165 -13.72 -23.65 13.11
C ALA A 165 -14.39 -23.42 14.47
N GLN A 166 -15.65 -23.84 14.64
CA GLN A 166 -16.35 -23.78 15.92
C GLN A 166 -15.68 -24.66 17.01
N ALA A 167 -15.17 -25.83 16.64
CA ALA A 167 -14.51 -26.77 17.56
C ALA A 167 -13.21 -26.20 18.17
N ALA A 168 -12.57 -25.21 17.54
CA ALA A 168 -11.44 -24.47 18.12
C ALA A 168 -11.82 -23.64 19.38
N GLY A 169 -13.12 -23.45 19.66
CA GLY A 169 -13.60 -22.85 20.90
C GLY A 169 -13.13 -21.42 21.12
N SER A 170 -12.62 -21.11 22.32
CA SER A 170 -12.14 -19.77 22.69
C SER A 170 -10.90 -19.32 21.90
N ARG A 171 -10.15 -20.21 21.27
CA ARG A 171 -9.00 -19.84 20.42
C ARG A 171 -9.43 -19.01 19.21
N ARG A 172 -10.70 -19.12 18.79
CA ARG A 172 -11.30 -18.32 17.71
C ARG A 172 -11.34 -16.82 17.99
N THR A 173 -11.30 -16.41 19.27
CA THR A 173 -11.25 -14.99 19.64
C THR A 173 -9.82 -14.47 19.75
N GLY A 174 -8.83 -15.32 19.49
CA GLY A 174 -7.41 -14.94 19.48
C GLY A 174 -7.06 -14.01 18.31
N PRO A 175 -5.96 -13.26 18.43
CA PRO A 175 -5.58 -12.25 17.44
C PRO A 175 -5.31 -12.84 16.04
N LEU A 176 -4.74 -14.04 15.95
CA LEU A 176 -4.48 -14.71 14.67
C LEU A 176 -5.76 -15.02 13.89
N PHE A 177 -6.80 -15.52 14.58
CA PHE A 177 -8.11 -15.76 13.99
C PHE A 177 -8.77 -14.45 13.55
N THR A 178 -8.67 -13.41 14.38
CA THR A 178 -9.16 -12.08 14.05
C THR A 178 -8.44 -11.51 12.83
N ALA A 179 -7.13 -11.71 12.69
CA ALA A 179 -6.36 -11.31 11.51
C ALA A 179 -6.78 -12.08 10.24
N LEU A 180 -7.07 -13.39 10.35
CA LEU A 180 -7.63 -14.18 9.23
C LEU A 180 -9.02 -13.67 8.82
N ARG A 181 -9.86 -13.27 9.78
CA ARG A 181 -11.16 -12.64 9.51
C ARG A 181 -10.99 -11.28 8.83
N ALA A 182 -10.04 -10.46 9.27
CA ALA A 182 -9.69 -9.20 8.62
C ALA A 182 -9.23 -9.44 7.17
N PHE A 183 -8.36 -10.43 6.93
CA PHE A 183 -7.93 -10.83 5.59
C PHE A 183 -9.11 -11.22 4.69
N ALA A 184 -10.02 -12.04 5.19
CA ALA A 184 -11.23 -12.44 4.47
C ALA A 184 -12.16 -11.24 4.18
N ALA A 185 -12.31 -10.34 5.15
CA ALA A 185 -13.13 -9.14 5.04
C ALA A 185 -12.59 -8.17 3.98
N TYR A 186 -11.29 -7.88 3.98
CA TYR A 186 -10.65 -6.97 3.02
C TYR A 186 -10.76 -7.40 1.55
N GLY A 187 -10.83 -8.71 1.29
CA GLY A 187 -11.03 -9.23 -0.07
C GLY A 187 -12.48 -9.60 -0.40
N SER A 188 -13.39 -9.50 0.57
CA SER A 188 -14.82 -9.75 0.36
C SER A 188 -15.45 -8.57 -0.37
N ARG A 189 -16.38 -8.85 -1.30
CA ARG A 189 -17.19 -7.81 -1.96
C ARG A 189 -18.43 -7.41 -1.14
N ARG A 190 -18.67 -8.12 -0.04
CA ARG A 190 -19.88 -7.99 0.79
C ARG A 190 -19.62 -7.25 2.10
N VAL A 191 -18.35 -7.05 2.44
CA VAL A 191 -17.91 -6.43 3.69
C VAL A 191 -17.26 -5.10 3.37
N THR A 192 -17.49 -4.09 4.20
CA THR A 192 -16.92 -2.76 3.98
C THR A 192 -15.47 -2.71 4.48
N ALA A 193 -14.69 -1.78 3.93
CA ALA A 193 -13.29 -1.59 4.33
C ALA A 193 -13.18 -1.13 5.79
N GLU A 194 -14.16 -0.39 6.31
CA GLU A 194 -14.21 0.04 7.71
C GLU A 194 -14.34 -1.17 8.65
N HIS A 195 -15.25 -2.10 8.36
CA HIS A 195 -15.39 -3.31 9.18
C HIS A 195 -14.12 -4.18 9.13
N ALA A 196 -13.48 -4.29 7.96
CA ALA A 196 -12.22 -4.99 7.83
C ALA A 196 -11.08 -4.31 8.63
N ALA A 197 -11.05 -2.98 8.62
CA ALA A 197 -10.11 -2.18 9.42
C ALA A 197 -10.33 -2.36 10.92
N ASP A 198 -11.59 -2.36 11.39
CA ASP A 198 -11.90 -2.63 12.80
C ASP A 198 -11.33 -4.00 13.23
N LEU A 199 -11.57 -5.05 12.44
CA LEU A 199 -11.02 -6.38 12.73
C LEU A 199 -9.48 -6.37 12.74
N LEU A 200 -8.87 -5.68 11.79
CA LEU A 200 -7.42 -5.55 11.72
C LEU A 200 -6.86 -4.85 12.96
N ASP A 201 -7.45 -3.75 13.40
CA ASP A 201 -7.00 -3.01 14.59
C ASP A 201 -7.16 -3.85 15.86
N HIS A 202 -8.23 -4.64 15.99
CA HIS A 202 -8.38 -5.58 17.11
C HIS A 202 -7.27 -6.64 17.14
N ALA A 203 -6.86 -7.15 15.98
CA ALA A 203 -5.74 -8.09 15.89
C ALA A 203 -4.38 -7.39 16.10
N TRP A 204 -4.21 -6.19 15.55
CA TRP A 204 -2.97 -5.41 15.62
C TRP A 204 -2.67 -4.94 17.04
N TYR A 205 -3.66 -4.42 17.76
CA TYR A 205 -3.45 -3.90 19.12
C TYR A 205 -3.62 -4.96 20.22
N SER A 206 -3.74 -6.23 19.86
CA SER A 206 -3.83 -7.30 20.85
C SER A 206 -2.52 -7.44 21.62
N PRO A 207 -2.53 -7.52 22.97
CA PRO A 207 -1.33 -7.78 23.76
C PRO A 207 -0.75 -9.19 23.54
N HIS A 208 -1.50 -10.08 22.88
CA HIS A 208 -1.09 -11.44 22.54
C HIS A 208 -0.76 -11.59 21.05
N ARG A 209 -0.55 -10.49 20.33
CA ARG A 209 -0.19 -10.49 18.91
C ARG A 209 1.16 -11.21 18.70
N THR A 210 1.16 -12.21 17.83
CA THR A 210 2.37 -12.92 17.38
C THR A 210 2.92 -12.32 16.09
N THR A 211 4.15 -12.67 15.71
CA THR A 211 4.75 -12.32 14.42
C THR A 211 3.88 -12.79 13.24
N HIS A 212 3.22 -13.94 13.36
CA HIS A 212 2.28 -14.44 12.35
C HIS A 212 0.98 -13.63 12.27
N THR A 213 0.51 -13.10 13.40
CA THR A 213 -0.59 -12.13 13.40
C THR A 213 -0.19 -10.87 12.64
N VAL A 214 1.02 -10.34 12.86
CA VAL A 214 1.56 -9.18 12.13
C VAL A 214 1.63 -9.46 10.63
N ASP A 215 2.21 -10.60 10.22
CA ASP A 215 2.25 -11.00 8.80
C ASP A 215 0.85 -11.08 8.19
N LEU A 216 -0.12 -11.67 8.90
CA LEU A 216 -1.50 -11.75 8.43
C LEU A 216 -2.15 -10.39 8.26
N CYS A 217 -2.00 -9.47 9.22
CA CYS A 217 -2.54 -8.12 9.13
C CYS A 217 -1.93 -7.34 7.94
N LEU A 218 -0.61 -7.35 7.79
CA LEU A 218 0.06 -6.70 6.66
C LEU A 218 -0.29 -7.37 5.32
N GLY A 219 -0.44 -8.69 5.33
CA GLY A 219 -0.92 -9.48 4.20
C GLY A 219 -2.35 -9.11 3.80
N ALA A 220 -3.23 -8.87 4.78
CA ALA A 220 -4.62 -8.45 4.57
C ALA A 220 -4.68 -7.08 3.89
N LEU A 221 -3.95 -6.09 4.41
CA LEU A 221 -3.85 -4.75 3.80
C LEU A 221 -3.29 -4.80 2.38
N ALA A 222 -2.26 -5.62 2.15
CA ALA A 222 -1.65 -5.76 0.83
C ALA A 222 -2.52 -6.51 -0.19
N ALA A 223 -3.42 -7.39 0.26
CA ALA A 223 -4.34 -8.16 -0.58
C ALA A 223 -5.71 -7.51 -0.73
N ALA A 224 -6.00 -6.46 0.04
CA ALA A 224 -7.28 -5.77 0.06
C ALA A 224 -7.65 -5.20 -1.31
N ALA A 225 -8.96 -5.19 -1.61
CA ALA A 225 -9.48 -4.34 -2.67
C ALA A 225 -9.13 -2.87 -2.37
N PRO A 226 -8.86 -2.02 -3.38
CA PRO A 226 -8.47 -0.62 -3.14
C PRO A 226 -9.50 0.14 -2.30
N PHE A 227 -9.03 0.83 -1.26
CA PHE A 227 -9.84 1.72 -0.42
C PHE A 227 -9.03 2.97 -0.02
N GLU A 228 -9.73 4.02 0.40
CA GLU A 228 -9.10 5.28 0.81
C GLU A 228 -8.21 5.06 2.04
N GLY A 229 -6.95 5.52 1.98
CA GLY A 229 -6.01 5.36 3.09
C GLY A 229 -5.29 4.01 3.16
N GLN A 230 -5.55 3.06 2.23
CA GLN A 230 -4.85 1.76 2.20
C GLN A 230 -3.33 1.89 2.19
N GLY A 231 -2.79 2.77 1.35
CA GLY A 231 -1.34 2.99 1.20
C GLY A 231 -0.68 3.46 2.51
N PRO A 232 -1.11 4.61 3.08
CA PRO A 232 -0.60 5.09 4.36
C PRO A 232 -0.72 4.07 5.48
N LEU A 233 -1.88 3.40 5.61
CA LEU A 233 -2.08 2.37 6.64
C LEU A 233 -1.11 1.19 6.49
N LEU A 234 -0.91 0.67 5.27
CA LEU A 234 0.06 -0.40 5.03
C LEU A 234 1.50 0.07 5.30
N ARG A 235 1.86 1.27 4.83
CA ARG A 235 3.20 1.85 5.03
C ARG A 235 3.52 1.96 6.52
N ASP A 236 2.66 2.60 7.29
CA ASP A 236 2.93 2.92 8.70
C ASP A 236 3.01 1.64 9.55
N ARG A 237 2.10 0.69 9.33
CA ARG A 237 2.08 -0.62 10.02
C ARG A 237 3.28 -1.48 9.64
N ALA A 238 3.66 -1.49 8.36
CA ALA A 238 4.83 -2.25 7.93
C ALA A 238 6.14 -1.61 8.42
N GLN A 239 6.20 -0.29 8.54
CA GLN A 239 7.34 0.42 9.12
C GLN A 239 7.50 0.09 10.62
N GLU A 240 6.41 0.09 11.39
CA GLU A 240 6.39 -0.38 12.80
C GLU A 240 6.97 -1.80 12.87
N ALA A 241 6.40 -2.74 12.12
CA ALA A 241 6.82 -4.14 12.13
C ALA A 241 8.27 -4.36 11.68
N ALA A 242 8.74 -3.65 10.66
CA ALA A 242 10.13 -3.73 10.18
C ALA A 242 11.13 -3.08 11.15
N THR A 243 10.67 -2.13 11.97
CA THR A 243 11.51 -1.54 13.04
C THR A 243 11.65 -2.51 14.21
N ASP A 244 10.57 -3.19 14.58
CA ASP A 244 10.56 -4.18 15.65
C ASP A 244 11.28 -5.49 15.26
N HIS A 245 11.27 -5.84 13.96
CA HIS A 245 11.86 -7.07 13.42
C HIS A 245 12.68 -6.77 12.15
N PRO A 246 13.86 -6.15 12.27
CA PRO A 246 14.65 -5.65 11.13
C PRO A 246 15.17 -6.76 10.21
N GLU A 247 15.32 -7.98 10.70
CA GLU A 247 15.74 -9.16 9.93
C GLU A 247 14.59 -9.83 9.15
N HIS A 248 13.33 -9.43 9.41
CA HIS A 248 12.17 -10.12 8.86
C HIS A 248 11.81 -9.61 7.46
N HIS A 249 12.38 -10.23 6.43
CA HIS A 249 12.27 -9.83 5.02
C HIS A 249 10.83 -9.57 4.53
N ILE A 250 9.83 -10.31 5.04
CA ILE A 250 8.41 -10.13 4.66
C ILE A 250 7.89 -8.75 5.08
N PHE A 251 8.29 -8.23 6.24
CA PHE A 251 7.80 -6.93 6.71
C PHE A 251 8.40 -5.79 5.90
N VAL A 252 9.68 -5.88 5.57
CA VAL A 252 10.34 -4.94 4.66
C VAL A 252 9.72 -4.99 3.27
N TYR A 253 9.38 -6.18 2.76
CA TYR A 253 8.64 -6.31 1.50
C TYR A 253 7.26 -5.64 1.55
N ARG A 254 6.53 -5.77 2.67
CA ARG A 254 5.23 -5.09 2.87
C ARG A 254 5.38 -3.57 2.98
N LEU A 255 6.48 -3.09 3.58
CA LEU A 255 6.82 -1.67 3.63
C LEU A 255 7.06 -1.12 2.24
N ALA A 256 7.86 -1.80 1.40
CA ALA A 256 8.05 -1.44 0.00
C ALA A 256 6.72 -1.35 -0.76
N HIS A 257 5.79 -2.26 -0.47
CA HIS A 257 4.45 -2.22 -1.07
C HIS A 257 3.63 -1.01 -0.60
N GLY A 258 3.64 -0.68 0.69
CA GLY A 258 2.98 0.49 1.25
C GLY A 258 3.53 1.80 0.69
N LEU A 259 4.85 1.97 0.68
CA LEU A 259 5.54 3.14 0.11
C LEU A 259 5.18 3.35 -1.37
N ARG A 260 5.13 2.26 -2.15
CA ARG A 260 4.68 2.31 -3.55
C ARG A 260 3.25 2.84 -3.69
N LEU A 261 2.34 2.42 -2.82
CA LEU A 261 0.96 2.90 -2.83
C LEU A 261 0.85 4.38 -2.45
N CYS A 262 1.80 4.89 -1.65
CA CYS A 262 1.91 6.32 -1.31
C CYS A 262 2.62 7.16 -2.38
N GLY A 263 3.19 6.55 -3.43
CA GLY A 263 3.98 7.26 -4.44
C GLY A 263 5.42 7.59 -4.02
N GLU A 264 5.87 7.06 -2.88
CA GLU A 264 7.22 7.22 -2.33
C GLU A 264 8.18 6.20 -2.99
N PHE A 265 8.40 6.37 -4.30
CA PHE A 265 9.02 5.31 -5.12
C PHE A 265 10.49 5.06 -4.83
N ASP A 266 11.26 6.07 -4.40
CA ASP A 266 12.69 5.91 -4.14
C ASP A 266 12.92 5.12 -2.84
N GLU A 267 12.16 5.44 -1.79
CA GLU A 267 12.11 4.69 -0.54
C GLU A 267 11.56 3.27 -0.76
N ALA A 268 10.53 3.13 -1.59
CA ALA A 268 9.98 1.82 -1.95
C ALA A 268 11.02 0.91 -2.63
N LEU A 269 11.86 1.45 -3.51
CA LEU A 269 12.93 0.69 -4.16
C LEU A 269 13.99 0.24 -3.14
N GLN A 270 14.40 1.12 -2.23
CA GLN A 270 15.36 0.78 -1.18
C GLN A 270 14.83 -0.33 -0.28
N ALA A 271 13.57 -0.25 0.13
CA ALA A 271 12.92 -1.30 0.91
C ALA A 271 12.80 -2.62 0.13
N ALA A 272 12.48 -2.58 -1.17
CA ALA A 272 12.42 -3.77 -2.00
C ALA A 272 13.81 -4.46 -2.15
N ASP A 273 14.86 -3.67 -2.34
CA ASP A 273 16.24 -4.16 -2.43
C ASP A 273 16.71 -4.75 -1.08
N LEU A 274 16.38 -4.11 0.04
CA LEU A 274 16.66 -4.65 1.38
C LEU A 274 15.90 -5.96 1.64
N ALA A 275 14.62 -6.05 1.25
CA ALA A 275 13.84 -7.26 1.39
C ALA A 275 14.43 -8.44 0.58
N LEU A 276 14.96 -8.16 -0.62
CA LEU A 276 15.70 -9.14 -1.42
C LEU A 276 17.02 -9.57 -0.77
N ALA A 277 17.75 -8.64 -0.15
CA ALA A 277 19.00 -8.93 0.55
C ALA A 277 18.79 -9.78 1.82
N LEU A 278 17.68 -9.56 2.52
CA LEU A 278 17.28 -10.32 3.72
C LEU A 278 16.63 -11.67 3.40
N LEU A 279 16.26 -11.92 2.13
CA LEU A 279 15.61 -13.16 1.73
C LEU A 279 16.56 -14.34 2.02
N PRO A 280 16.19 -15.30 2.89
CA PRO A 280 17.08 -16.36 3.29
C PRO A 280 17.46 -17.23 2.08
N ALA A 281 18.77 -17.42 1.86
CA ALA A 281 19.31 -18.28 0.81
C ALA A 281 18.94 -19.77 1.05
N THR A 282 18.69 -20.12 2.30
CA THR A 282 18.32 -21.46 2.77
C THR A 282 16.87 -21.46 3.25
N GLY A 283 16.02 -22.09 2.45
CA GLY A 283 14.63 -22.40 2.72
C GLY A 283 14.23 -23.49 1.73
N SER A 284 13.38 -24.44 2.14
CA SER A 284 13.08 -25.62 1.34
C SER A 284 12.74 -25.20 -0.11
N ARG A 285 13.50 -25.71 -1.08
CA ARG A 285 13.83 -25.10 -2.39
C ARG A 285 12.65 -24.75 -3.32
N GLY A 286 11.39 -24.92 -2.90
CA GLY A 286 10.21 -24.42 -3.60
C GLY A 286 9.77 -23.01 -3.17
N SER A 287 10.05 -22.55 -1.94
CA SER A 287 9.55 -21.26 -1.45
C SER A 287 10.47 -20.09 -1.78
N HIS A 288 11.80 -20.26 -1.75
CA HIS A 288 12.76 -19.18 -2.02
C HIS A 288 12.58 -18.60 -3.43
N GLN A 289 12.56 -19.44 -4.47
CA GLN A 289 12.39 -18.98 -5.84
C GLN A 289 11.07 -18.22 -6.02
N GLN A 290 9.96 -18.75 -5.48
CA GLN A 290 8.65 -18.10 -5.55
C GLN A 290 8.64 -16.73 -4.86
N LEU A 291 9.25 -16.63 -3.67
CA LEU A 291 9.36 -15.35 -2.95
C LEU A 291 10.27 -14.37 -3.68
N GLN A 292 11.40 -14.83 -4.23
CA GLN A 292 12.31 -14.02 -5.00
C GLN A 292 11.61 -13.44 -6.25
N GLU A 293 10.90 -14.27 -7.01
CA GLU A 293 10.10 -13.85 -8.16
C GLU A 293 9.04 -12.82 -7.75
N GLN A 294 8.35 -13.04 -6.62
CA GLN A 294 7.39 -12.08 -6.09
C GLN A 294 8.02 -10.73 -5.74
N TYR A 295 9.22 -10.74 -5.14
CA TYR A 295 9.91 -9.53 -4.69
C TYR A 295 10.46 -8.74 -5.88
N LEU A 296 11.06 -9.43 -6.86
CA LEU A 296 11.48 -8.85 -8.13
C LEU A 296 10.29 -8.25 -8.89
N GLY A 297 9.15 -8.95 -8.92
CA GLY A 297 7.92 -8.43 -9.55
C GLY A 297 7.33 -7.22 -8.84
N LEU A 298 7.47 -7.08 -7.51
CA LEU A 298 7.14 -5.82 -6.83
C LEU A 298 8.11 -4.72 -7.23
N ARG A 299 9.41 -4.99 -7.22
CA ARG A 299 10.46 -4.02 -7.60
C ARG A 299 10.25 -3.48 -9.02
N GLU A 300 9.94 -4.34 -9.98
CA GLU A 300 9.60 -3.94 -11.36
C GLU A 300 8.39 -3.01 -11.40
N ARG A 301 7.30 -3.37 -10.70
CA ARG A 301 6.10 -2.51 -10.61
C ARG A 301 6.39 -1.15 -9.97
N ILE A 302 7.33 -1.06 -9.03
CA ILE A 302 7.77 0.21 -8.45
C ILE A 302 8.48 1.06 -9.52
N LEU A 303 9.41 0.47 -10.30
CA LEU A 303 10.11 1.17 -11.38
C LEU A 303 9.15 1.68 -12.47
N GLU A 304 8.18 0.86 -12.86
CA GLU A 304 7.14 1.24 -13.82
C GLU A 304 6.26 2.39 -13.29
N ALA A 305 5.85 2.32 -12.03
CA ALA A 305 5.04 3.36 -11.40
C ALA A 305 5.81 4.70 -11.30
N ARG A 306 7.09 4.63 -10.94
CA ARG A 306 8.00 5.80 -10.91
C ARG A 306 8.12 6.46 -12.28
N THR A 307 8.31 5.65 -13.33
CA THR A 307 8.45 6.15 -14.70
C THR A 307 7.17 6.85 -15.15
N ARG A 308 6.01 6.23 -14.91
CA ARG A 308 4.69 6.83 -15.19
C ARG A 308 4.48 8.14 -14.45
N ALA A 309 4.75 8.18 -13.15
CA ALA A 309 4.61 9.40 -12.36
C ALA A 309 5.50 10.55 -12.88
N ALA A 310 6.73 10.23 -13.33
CA ALA A 310 7.62 11.21 -13.94
C ALA A 310 7.10 11.72 -15.30
N GLU A 311 6.48 10.86 -16.11
CA GLU A 311 5.83 11.25 -17.36
C GLU A 311 4.61 12.15 -17.11
N ASP A 312 3.75 11.77 -16.17
CA ASP A 312 2.57 12.55 -15.79
C ASP A 312 2.95 13.94 -15.27
N ALA A 313 3.98 14.04 -14.42
CA ALA A 313 4.51 15.32 -13.96
C ALA A 313 5.02 16.20 -15.10
N ARG A 314 5.69 15.62 -16.11
CA ARG A 314 6.12 16.36 -17.31
C ARG A 314 4.94 16.83 -18.15
N GLN A 315 3.90 16.02 -18.28
CA GLN A 315 2.68 16.37 -19.00
C GLN A 315 1.94 17.52 -18.31
N LEU A 316 1.76 17.45 -16.99
CA LEU A 316 1.17 18.52 -16.19
C LEU A 316 1.96 19.83 -16.33
N ALA A 317 3.28 19.79 -16.17
CA ALA A 317 4.13 20.97 -16.35
C ALA A 317 4.04 21.57 -17.76
N ARG A 318 3.83 20.73 -18.79
CA ARG A 318 3.60 21.17 -20.16
C ARG A 318 2.23 21.84 -20.31
N LEU A 319 1.17 21.26 -19.74
CA LEU A 319 -0.17 21.83 -19.74
C LEU A 319 -0.19 23.20 -19.05
N GLU A 320 0.40 23.31 -17.87
CA GLU A 320 0.55 24.59 -17.15
C GLU A 320 1.36 25.62 -17.94
N ARG A 321 2.37 25.19 -18.68
CA ARG A 321 3.15 26.08 -19.56
C ARG A 321 2.33 26.57 -20.75
N LEU A 322 1.49 25.70 -21.33
CA LEU A 322 0.58 26.08 -22.41
C LEU A 322 -0.48 27.05 -21.90
N ASP A 323 -1.09 26.75 -20.74
CA ASP A 323 -2.10 27.61 -20.12
C ASP A 323 -1.54 29.02 -19.84
N ARG A 324 -0.32 29.11 -19.28
CA ARG A 324 0.37 30.40 -19.12
C ARG A 324 0.60 31.14 -20.44
N LYS A 325 0.93 30.43 -21.52
CA LYS A 325 1.07 31.04 -22.86
C LYS A 325 -0.26 31.53 -23.40
N TYR A 326 -1.34 30.77 -23.23
CA TYR A 326 -2.68 31.17 -23.64
C TYR A 326 -3.11 32.44 -22.90
N ARG A 327 -2.98 32.48 -21.57
CA ARG A 327 -3.27 33.68 -20.77
C ARG A 327 -2.43 34.89 -21.20
N ALA A 328 -1.16 34.70 -21.54
CA ALA A 328 -0.30 35.78 -22.03
C ALA A 328 -0.73 36.30 -23.42
N VAL A 329 -1.19 35.43 -24.32
CA VAL A 329 -1.72 35.83 -25.63
C VAL A 329 -3.04 36.56 -25.47
N GLU A 330 -3.93 36.06 -24.62
CA GLU A 330 -5.22 36.70 -24.30
C GLU A 330 -5.00 38.12 -23.74
N ALA A 331 -4.09 38.28 -22.78
CA ALA A 331 -3.73 39.60 -22.24
C ALA A 331 -3.17 40.56 -23.31
N ARG A 332 -2.38 40.05 -24.27
CA ARG A 332 -1.87 40.86 -25.40
C ARG A 332 -2.98 41.26 -26.36
N LEU A 333 -3.86 40.32 -26.71
CA LEU A 333 -5.01 40.58 -27.58
C LEU A 333 -5.94 41.61 -26.95
N ASP A 334 -6.23 41.49 -25.65
CA ASP A 334 -6.98 42.50 -24.91
C ASP A 334 -6.31 43.87 -25.03
N SER A 335 -5.00 43.98 -24.76
CA SER A 335 -4.27 45.25 -24.88
C SER A 335 -4.26 45.83 -26.29
N ALA A 336 -4.12 44.98 -27.32
CA ALA A 336 -4.07 45.39 -28.71
C ALA A 336 -5.46 45.83 -29.20
N THR A 337 -6.51 45.18 -28.72
CA THR A 337 -7.90 45.55 -28.99
C THR A 337 -8.22 46.92 -28.38
N PHE A 338 -7.73 47.21 -27.17
CA PHE A 338 -7.83 48.56 -26.58
C PHE A 338 -7.13 49.62 -27.45
N GLY A 339 -5.91 49.34 -27.92
CA GLY A 339 -5.15 50.25 -28.78
C GLY A 339 -5.82 50.50 -30.13
N LEU A 340 -6.30 49.43 -30.80
CA LEU A 340 -6.94 49.52 -32.11
C LEU A 340 -8.27 50.28 -32.04
N LEU A 341 -9.09 50.02 -31.01
CA LEU A 341 -10.37 50.71 -30.85
C LEU A 341 -10.16 52.22 -30.58
N GLY A 342 -9.14 52.57 -29.78
CA GLY A 342 -8.75 53.97 -29.56
C GLY A 342 -8.29 54.66 -30.85
N MET A 343 -7.45 53.99 -31.65
CA MET A 343 -6.95 54.53 -32.91
C MET A 343 -8.06 54.77 -33.94
N VAL A 344 -8.97 53.81 -34.12
CA VAL A 344 -10.12 53.93 -35.03
C VAL A 344 -11.01 55.10 -34.62
N THR A 345 -11.31 55.23 -33.32
CA THR A 345 -12.13 56.33 -32.79
C THR A 345 -11.48 57.69 -33.08
N LEU A 346 -10.16 57.80 -32.90
CA LEU A 346 -9.40 59.02 -33.18
C LEU A 346 -9.44 59.39 -34.67
N ILE A 347 -9.25 58.41 -35.58
CA ILE A 347 -9.29 58.64 -37.03
C ILE A 347 -10.66 59.13 -37.48
N ILE A 348 -11.74 58.47 -37.03
CA ILE A 348 -13.12 58.87 -37.35
C ILE A 348 -13.37 60.30 -36.87
N THR A 349 -12.94 60.63 -35.66
CA THR A 349 -13.08 61.98 -35.09
C THR A 349 -12.33 63.02 -35.95
N ALA A 350 -11.08 62.72 -36.34
CA ALA A 350 -10.27 63.61 -37.16
C ALA A 350 -10.86 63.85 -38.56
N VAL A 351 -11.32 62.79 -39.24
CA VAL A 351 -11.97 62.89 -40.56
C VAL A 351 -13.24 63.73 -40.47
N THR A 352 -14.07 63.48 -39.46
CA THR A 352 -15.33 64.22 -39.27
C THR A 352 -15.07 65.69 -38.93
N PHE A 353 -14.03 65.97 -38.14
CA PHE A 353 -13.60 67.34 -37.86
C PHE A 353 -13.09 68.05 -39.13
N ALA A 354 -12.29 67.39 -39.96
CA ALA A 354 -11.78 67.96 -41.21
C ALA A 354 -12.92 68.28 -42.19
N LEU A 355 -13.85 67.34 -42.40
CA LEU A 355 -15.05 67.51 -43.24
C LEU A 355 -15.93 68.66 -42.74
N GLY A 356 -16.20 68.73 -41.43
CA GLY A 356 -16.95 69.82 -40.82
C GLY A 356 -16.24 71.17 -40.98
N SER A 357 -14.93 71.22 -40.74
CA SER A 357 -14.14 72.44 -40.91
C SER A 357 -14.15 72.96 -42.35
N PHE A 358 -14.09 72.07 -43.35
CA PHE A 358 -14.17 72.45 -44.76
C PHE A 358 -15.54 73.07 -45.13
N GLN A 359 -16.64 72.53 -44.61
CA GLN A 359 -17.97 73.10 -44.84
C GLN A 359 -18.10 74.52 -44.28
N PHE A 360 -17.55 74.77 -43.09
CA PHE A 360 -17.58 76.11 -42.48
C PHE A 360 -16.64 77.12 -43.15
N ALA A 361 -15.56 76.65 -43.79
CA ALA A 361 -14.65 77.52 -44.55
C ALA A 361 -15.24 77.98 -45.89
N GLY A 362 -16.12 77.18 -46.52
CA GLY A 362 -16.71 77.50 -47.84
C GLY A 362 -17.98 78.38 -47.81
N GLY A 363 -18.60 78.60 -46.65
CA GLY A 363 -19.83 79.39 -46.52
C GLY A 363 -19.58 80.91 -46.51
N GLY A 364 -19.92 81.61 -47.60
CA GLY A 364 -19.45 82.94 -47.97
C GLY A 364 -19.74 84.15 -47.05
N ASP A 365 -20.68 84.13 -46.10
CA ASP A 365 -21.18 85.37 -45.47
C ASP A 365 -20.77 85.63 -44.00
N LEU A 366 -19.88 84.81 -43.42
CA LEU A 366 -19.48 84.94 -42.01
C LEU A 366 -18.14 85.67 -41.84
N SER A 367 -18.05 86.55 -40.83
CA SER A 367 -16.81 87.23 -40.46
C SER A 367 -15.75 86.22 -39.97
N VAL A 368 -14.47 86.54 -40.19
CA VAL A 368 -13.33 85.64 -39.88
C VAL A 368 -13.31 85.22 -38.41
N GLY A 369 -13.64 86.13 -37.49
CA GLY A 369 -13.72 85.84 -36.06
C GLY A 369 -14.81 84.82 -35.71
N SER A 370 -16.01 84.95 -36.31
CA SER A 370 -17.10 84.01 -36.09
C SER A 370 -16.80 82.62 -36.66
N ARG A 371 -16.11 82.53 -37.80
CA ARG A 371 -15.65 81.25 -38.38
C ARG A 371 -14.64 80.55 -37.47
N LEU A 372 -13.65 81.28 -36.95
CA LEU A 372 -12.66 80.75 -36.00
C LEU A 372 -13.34 80.23 -34.72
N LEU A 373 -14.31 80.97 -34.20
CA LEU A 373 -15.03 80.58 -32.99
C LEU A 373 -15.87 79.29 -33.22
N LEU A 374 -16.50 79.16 -34.38
CA LEU A 374 -17.27 77.96 -34.76
C LEU A 374 -16.37 76.73 -34.95
N ILE A 375 -15.20 76.89 -35.58
CA ILE A 375 -14.22 75.81 -35.74
C ILE A 375 -13.67 75.37 -34.38
N CYS A 376 -13.34 76.31 -33.50
CA CYS A 376 -12.93 75.98 -32.13
C CYS A 376 -14.03 75.26 -31.35
N ALA A 377 -15.29 75.74 -31.43
CA ALA A 377 -16.42 75.11 -30.76
C ALA A 377 -16.66 73.68 -31.28
N LEU A 378 -16.59 73.47 -32.61
CA LEU A 378 -16.69 72.15 -33.23
C LEU A 378 -15.56 71.23 -32.76
N GLY A 379 -14.33 71.73 -32.69
CA GLY A 379 -13.17 70.98 -32.21
C GLY A 379 -13.33 70.54 -30.75
N VAL A 380 -13.82 71.42 -29.89
CA VAL A 380 -14.09 71.11 -28.47
C VAL A 380 -15.19 70.05 -28.34
N VAL A 381 -16.29 70.17 -29.10
CA VAL A 381 -17.38 69.19 -29.08
C VAL A 381 -16.90 67.82 -29.57
N MET A 382 -16.10 67.78 -30.64
CA MET A 382 -15.52 66.53 -31.16
C MET A 382 -14.55 65.89 -30.17
N LEU A 383 -13.68 66.68 -29.52
CA LEU A 383 -12.77 66.18 -28.48
C LEU A 383 -13.54 65.62 -27.28
N ALA A 384 -14.57 66.34 -26.81
CA ALA A 384 -15.41 65.88 -25.72
C ALA A 384 -16.16 64.59 -26.07
N PHE A 385 -16.72 64.50 -27.28
CA PHE A 385 -17.41 63.30 -27.77
C PHE A 385 -16.46 62.10 -27.91
N SER A 386 -15.26 62.32 -28.47
CA SER A 386 -14.23 61.29 -28.59
C SER A 386 -13.75 60.81 -27.22
N GLY A 387 -13.52 61.74 -26.29
CA GLY A 387 -13.19 61.41 -24.89
C GLY A 387 -14.29 60.61 -24.21
N LEU A 388 -15.57 60.93 -24.47
CA LEU A 388 -16.71 60.23 -23.91
C LEU A 388 -16.88 58.82 -24.48
N LEU A 389 -16.61 58.61 -25.78
CA LEU A 389 -16.57 57.29 -26.39
C LEU A 389 -15.45 56.42 -25.80
N VAL A 390 -14.23 56.98 -25.70
CA VAL A 390 -13.08 56.27 -25.11
C VAL A 390 -13.36 55.90 -23.65
N PHE A 391 -13.92 56.84 -22.87
CA PHE A 391 -14.29 56.61 -21.47
C PHE A 391 -15.43 55.59 -21.33
N GLY A 392 -16.46 55.67 -22.18
CA GLY A 392 -17.59 54.76 -22.18
C GLY A 392 -17.18 53.32 -22.50
N VAL A 393 -16.35 53.13 -23.53
CA VAL A 393 -15.76 51.83 -23.87
C VAL A 393 -14.90 51.30 -22.72
N HIS A 394 -14.06 52.15 -22.11
CA HIS A 394 -13.22 51.77 -20.99
C HIS A 394 -14.04 51.28 -19.79
N ARG A 395 -15.16 51.95 -19.48
CA ARG A 395 -16.08 51.53 -18.41
C ARG A 395 -16.81 50.24 -18.72
N LEU A 396 -17.34 50.07 -19.94
CA LEU A 396 -18.08 48.87 -20.35
C LEU A 396 -17.20 47.62 -20.33
N LEU A 397 -15.93 47.75 -20.71
CA LEU A 397 -14.97 46.66 -20.68
C LEU A 397 -14.47 46.36 -19.25
N ARG A 398 -14.32 47.37 -18.39
CA ARG A 398 -14.04 47.16 -16.95
C ARG A 398 -15.15 46.37 -16.25
N TYR A 399 -16.41 46.57 -16.62
CA TYR A 399 -17.54 45.81 -16.07
C TYR A 399 -17.65 44.38 -16.59
N ARG A 400 -16.93 44.02 -17.66
CA ARG A 400 -16.93 42.67 -18.24
C ARG A 400 -15.84 41.75 -17.67
N ARG A 401 -14.89 42.28 -16.89
CA ARG A 401 -14.00 41.43 -16.08
C ARG A 401 -14.80 40.87 -14.90
N PRO A 402 -14.91 39.54 -14.74
CA PRO A 402 -15.62 38.96 -13.61
C PRO A 402 -14.91 39.34 -12.30
N PRO A 403 -15.64 39.68 -11.23
CA PRO A 403 -15.05 39.92 -9.92
C PRO A 403 -14.68 38.57 -9.31
N GLY A 404 -13.40 38.19 -9.40
CA GLY A 404 -12.97 36.88 -8.91
C GLY A 404 -11.51 36.54 -9.18
N GLU A 405 -10.60 37.49 -9.00
CA GLU A 405 -9.18 37.21 -8.74
C GLU A 405 -8.68 38.38 -7.90
N GLU A 406 -8.97 38.30 -6.59
CA GLU A 406 -8.29 39.11 -5.60
C GLU A 406 -6.81 38.73 -5.60
N ASP A 407 -6.03 39.77 -5.85
CA ASP A 407 -4.58 39.88 -5.77
C ASP A 407 -4.09 39.40 -4.38
N THR A 408 -3.76 38.11 -4.26
CA THR A 408 -2.88 37.63 -3.19
C THR A 408 -1.47 38.08 -3.56
N GLY A 409 -1.18 39.34 -3.23
CA GLY A 409 0.10 39.98 -3.51
C GLY A 409 1.28 39.21 -2.91
N PRO A 410 2.48 39.33 -3.50
CA PRO A 410 3.69 38.80 -2.89
C PRO A 410 3.98 39.62 -1.64
N GLY A 411 3.92 38.96 -0.48
CA GLY A 411 4.40 39.51 0.78
C GLY A 411 5.86 39.91 0.64
N ASP A 412 6.08 41.22 0.74
CA ASP A 412 7.36 41.88 0.89
C ASP A 412 7.97 41.45 2.23
N GLY A 413 8.90 40.51 2.19
CA GLY A 413 9.69 40.06 3.33
C GLY A 413 11.11 40.59 3.19
N GLY A 414 11.34 41.79 3.71
CA GLY A 414 12.67 42.39 3.88
C GLY A 414 12.92 42.78 5.34
N ASP A 415 13.90 42.11 5.93
CA ASP A 415 14.83 42.49 7.01
C ASP A 415 14.33 43.27 8.25
N ASP A 416 14.49 42.69 9.45
CA ASP A 416 15.63 43.02 10.34
C ASP A 416 15.62 42.22 11.67
N ASP A 417 16.83 42.12 12.25
CA ASP A 417 17.21 41.77 13.62
C ASP A 417 17.44 40.31 14.06
N ALA A 418 18.72 39.93 14.04
CA ALA A 418 19.34 39.10 15.06
C ALA A 418 19.39 39.85 16.41
N PRO A 419 19.32 39.16 17.57
CA PRO A 419 20.58 38.78 18.20
C PRO A 419 20.56 37.45 18.99
N GLY A 420 21.62 36.67 18.83
CA GLY A 420 22.44 36.16 19.95
C GLY A 420 21.99 34.89 20.71
N PRO A 421 22.94 34.02 21.12
CA PRO A 421 22.66 32.73 21.74
C PRO A 421 22.74 32.75 23.28
N HIS A 422 21.89 31.95 23.95
CA HIS A 422 22.08 31.45 25.32
C HIS A 422 21.52 30.03 25.37
N ARG A 423 22.35 28.98 25.47
CA ARG A 423 22.82 28.34 26.73
C ARG A 423 21.73 28.21 27.80
N THR A 424 21.20 27.00 27.92
CA THR A 424 21.26 26.16 29.15
C THR A 424 21.29 24.70 28.74
#